data_AF-A0A7W0PSU9-F1
#
_entry.id   AF-A0A7W0PSU9-F1
#
_cell.length_a   1.000
_cell.length_b   1.000
_cell.length_c   1.000
_cell.angle_alpha   90.00
_cell.angle_beta   90.00
_cell.angle_gamma   90.00
#
_symmetry.space_group_name_H-M   'P 1'
#
loop_
_entity.id
_entity.type
_entity.pdbx_description
1 polymer ?
#
loop_
_entity_poly.entity_id
_entity_poly.type
_entity_poly.pdbx_seq_one_letter_code
_entity_poly.pdbx_strand_id
1 'polypeptide(L)'
;MRAWVMLAGVLAMAAALLVAAPLGSAQRGDDGCGDARRGGDRGGSDDRRGDRVAQLDVIGLTADARLICFETDEPEDARTIGALTGLMGDTRLVGIDYRPNGGALYGVGNAGSVYTINDDTAAATKVGQLSVALAGASFGVDVNPAADALRIISDTGQNLRFSFAAGTTTVDGTLTYPPATTPATGVTGAGYTNNDSDPNTATTLYDVDSTLDQVAIQSPANSGQLAATGKLGVDTNSIIGFDIYSTIRNGTTVDLDAFASLTVGGQSGFYAITLFTGRAKSLGSFSSRNQVTGIAIPLNQL
;
A
#
# COMPACT_ATOMS: atom_id res chain seq x y z
N MET A 1 -6.17 -64.41 -33.54
CA MET A 1 -7.43 -63.65 -33.41
C MET A 1 -7.64 -63.24 -31.96
N ARG A 2 -7.22 -62.03 -31.56
CA ARG A 2 -7.77 -61.31 -30.40
C ARG A 2 -7.56 -59.82 -30.64
N ALA A 3 -8.67 -59.11 -30.77
CA ALA A 3 -8.76 -57.68 -30.97
C ALA A 3 -8.47 -56.92 -29.66
N TRP A 4 -7.85 -55.75 -29.76
CA TRP A 4 -7.86 -54.73 -28.72
C TRP A 4 -8.50 -53.46 -29.29
N VAL A 5 -9.46 -52.95 -28.53
CA VAL A 5 -10.28 -51.78 -28.79
C VAL A 5 -9.50 -50.51 -28.40
N MET A 6 -9.82 -49.44 -29.13
CA MET A 6 -9.32 -48.07 -29.12
C MET A 6 -9.26 -47.40 -27.73
N LEU A 7 -8.44 -46.33 -27.63
CA LEU A 7 -8.94 -45.02 -27.20
C LEU A 7 -8.05 -43.89 -27.75
N ALA A 8 -8.68 -42.96 -28.48
CA ALA A 8 -8.07 -41.75 -28.99
C ALA A 8 -8.05 -40.66 -27.90
N GLY A 9 -6.88 -40.08 -27.64
CA GLY A 9 -6.72 -38.86 -26.85
C GLY A 9 -6.35 -37.71 -27.77
N VAL A 10 -7.30 -36.80 -28.02
CA VAL A 10 -7.04 -35.54 -28.72
C VAL A 10 -6.46 -34.55 -27.71
N LEU A 11 -5.18 -34.20 -27.88
CA LEU A 11 -4.54 -33.11 -27.16
C LEU A 11 -4.88 -31.79 -27.89
N ALA A 12 -5.73 -30.96 -27.30
CA ALA A 12 -5.93 -29.59 -27.76
C ALA A 12 -4.91 -28.68 -27.07
N MET A 13 -3.87 -28.25 -27.81
CA MET A 13 -3.00 -27.14 -27.38
C MET A 13 -3.74 -25.83 -27.61
N ALA A 14 -4.09 -25.13 -26.53
CA ALA A 14 -4.50 -23.74 -26.58
C ALA A 14 -3.25 -22.86 -26.67
N ALA A 15 -3.03 -22.23 -27.82
CA ALA A 15 -2.01 -21.22 -28.00
C ALA A 15 -2.46 -19.93 -27.31
N ALA A 16 -1.76 -19.54 -26.23
CA ALA A 16 -1.91 -18.22 -25.64
C ALA A 16 -1.20 -17.20 -26.54
N LEU A 17 -1.95 -16.29 -27.15
CA LEU A 17 -1.38 -15.09 -27.78
C LEU A 17 -0.82 -14.20 -26.66
N LEU A 18 0.50 -14.11 -26.56
CA LEU A 18 1.15 -13.00 -25.87
C LEU A 18 0.89 -11.72 -26.69
N VAL A 19 0.04 -10.85 -26.18
CA VAL A 19 0.06 -9.44 -26.58
C VAL A 19 1.20 -8.79 -25.81
N ALA A 20 2.35 -8.67 -26.46
CA ALA A 20 3.44 -7.83 -25.95
C ALA A 20 2.96 -6.37 -25.98
N ALA A 21 2.70 -5.80 -24.81
CA ALA A 21 2.61 -4.35 -24.68
C ALA A 21 3.98 -3.74 -25.03
N PRO A 22 4.04 -2.65 -25.80
CA PRO A 22 5.31 -2.03 -26.12
C PRO A 22 5.95 -1.53 -24.82
N LEU A 23 7.22 -1.88 -24.61
CA LEU A 23 8.11 -1.23 -23.65
C LEU A 23 8.34 0.20 -24.15
N GLY A 24 7.37 1.08 -23.91
CA GLY A 24 7.58 2.51 -23.93
C GLY A 24 8.30 2.87 -22.65
N SER A 25 9.57 3.23 -22.74
CA SER A 25 10.24 4.00 -21.68
C SER A 25 9.43 5.28 -21.48
N ALA A 26 8.59 5.30 -20.44
CA ALA A 26 7.95 6.53 -20.00
C ALA A 26 9.07 7.45 -19.51
N GLN A 27 9.50 8.36 -20.38
CA GLN A 27 10.19 9.55 -19.93
C GLN A 27 9.21 10.28 -19.01
N ARG A 28 9.54 10.33 -17.71
CA ARG A 28 8.82 11.14 -16.72
C ARG A 28 8.67 12.55 -17.30
N GLY A 29 7.43 13.05 -17.36
CA GLY A 29 7.20 14.48 -17.50
C GLY A 29 7.61 15.18 -16.21
N ASP A 30 8.16 16.38 -16.33
CA ASP A 30 8.83 17.13 -15.27
C ASP A 30 7.87 17.76 -14.21
N ASP A 31 6.69 17.16 -13.94
CA ASP A 31 5.65 17.73 -13.06
C ASP A 31 5.31 16.88 -11.80
N GLY A 32 6.10 15.83 -11.53
CA GLY A 32 5.86 14.88 -10.42
C GLY A 32 6.06 15.45 -9.01
N CYS A 33 5.65 14.67 -7.98
CA CYS A 33 5.80 15.00 -6.54
C CYS A 33 7.18 15.67 -6.21
N GLY A 34 8.24 15.27 -6.90
CA GLY A 34 9.62 15.72 -6.66
C GLY A 34 10.25 16.88 -7.47
N ASP A 35 9.61 17.60 -8.41
CA ASP A 35 10.33 18.65 -9.19
C ASP A 35 10.09 20.12 -8.74
N ALA A 36 9.46 20.37 -7.60
CA ALA A 36 9.24 21.73 -7.12
C ALA A 36 10.42 22.37 -6.35
N ARG A 37 11.65 21.81 -6.38
CA ARG A 37 12.77 22.28 -5.51
C ARG A 37 14.18 22.39 -6.11
N ARG A 38 14.39 22.40 -7.43
CA ARG A 38 15.72 22.79 -8.01
C ARG A 38 16.00 24.31 -7.99
N GLY A 39 15.66 24.98 -6.90
CA GLY A 39 15.80 26.43 -6.72
C GLY A 39 16.14 26.83 -5.29
N GLY A 40 17.15 26.20 -4.69
CA GLY A 40 17.60 26.57 -3.35
C GLY A 40 18.85 25.80 -2.92
N ASP A 41 20.00 26.23 -3.40
CA ASP A 41 21.29 25.78 -2.86
C ASP A 41 21.35 26.05 -1.35
N ARG A 42 21.36 24.98 -0.56
CA ARG A 42 21.75 25.02 0.86
C ARG A 42 22.70 23.86 1.12
N GLY A 43 23.93 24.04 0.65
CA GLY A 43 25.10 23.43 1.28
C GLY A 43 25.10 23.74 2.77
N GLY A 44 24.81 22.72 3.57
CA GLY A 44 24.87 22.75 5.02
C GLY A 44 25.27 21.38 5.52
N SER A 45 26.58 21.09 5.50
CA SER A 45 27.17 19.95 6.18
C SER A 45 26.90 20.08 7.68
N ASP A 46 25.87 19.40 8.18
CA ASP A 46 25.63 19.22 9.61
C ASP A 46 25.48 17.71 9.87
N ASP A 47 26.61 17.11 10.27
CA ASP A 47 26.74 15.74 10.76
C ASP A 47 25.98 15.58 12.09
N ARG A 48 24.64 15.57 12.02
CA ARG A 48 23.76 15.07 13.10
C ARG A 48 23.05 13.81 12.63
N ARG A 49 23.85 12.78 12.33
CA ARG A 49 23.40 11.41 12.06
C ARG A 49 22.90 10.80 13.36
N GLY A 50 21.59 10.82 13.59
CA GLY A 50 20.99 10.11 14.72
C GLY A 50 19.47 10.23 14.85
N ASP A 51 18.84 11.28 14.31
CA ASP A 51 17.41 11.53 14.61
C ASP A 51 16.58 12.17 13.48
N ARG A 52 17.17 12.41 12.30
CA ARG A 52 16.40 12.92 11.16
C ARG A 52 15.75 11.77 10.42
N VAL A 53 14.43 11.81 10.36
CA VAL A 53 13.60 10.99 9.46
C VAL A 53 13.99 11.33 8.02
N ALA A 54 14.05 10.33 7.14
CA ALA A 54 14.29 10.55 5.72
C ALA A 54 13.23 11.50 5.15
N GLN A 55 13.66 12.53 4.42
CA GLN A 55 12.79 13.45 3.69
C GLN A 55 12.34 12.73 2.41
N LEU A 56 11.10 12.22 2.42
CA LEU A 56 10.51 11.48 1.33
C LEU A 56 9.22 12.18 0.90
N ASP A 57 8.98 12.21 -0.40
CA ASP A 57 7.69 12.49 -0.99
C ASP A 57 6.68 11.41 -0.59
N VAL A 58 5.43 11.80 -0.35
CA VAL A 58 4.32 10.92 0.01
C VAL A 58 3.07 11.33 -0.76
N ILE A 59 2.39 10.37 -1.37
CA ILE A 59 1.05 10.55 -1.92
C ILE A 59 0.01 10.25 -0.83
N GLY A 60 -0.89 11.19 -0.57
CA GLY A 60 -2.01 11.01 0.34
C GLY A 60 -3.34 10.89 -0.41
N LEU A 61 -4.17 9.92 -0.01
CA LEU A 61 -5.58 9.82 -0.37
C LEU A 61 -6.42 10.51 0.70
N THR A 62 -7.31 11.43 0.32
CA THR A 62 -8.17 12.15 1.28
C THR A 62 -9.61 11.62 1.31
N ALA A 63 -10.29 11.85 2.43
CA ALA A 63 -11.68 11.41 2.65
C ALA A 63 -12.69 11.97 1.63
N ASP A 64 -12.39 13.13 1.04
CA ASP A 64 -13.16 13.77 -0.03
C ASP A 64 -12.71 13.34 -1.44
N ALA A 65 -12.03 12.20 -1.56
CA ALA A 65 -11.62 11.55 -2.81
C ALA A 65 -10.69 12.40 -3.68
N ARG A 66 -9.70 13.05 -3.07
CA ARG A 66 -8.59 13.72 -3.76
C ARG A 66 -7.27 13.00 -3.51
N LEU A 67 -6.30 13.28 -4.37
CA LEU A 67 -4.89 13.04 -4.10
C LEU A 67 -4.21 14.34 -3.65
N ILE A 68 -3.33 14.20 -2.67
CA ILE A 68 -2.38 15.22 -2.20
C ILE A 68 -0.96 14.66 -2.26
N CYS A 69 0.04 15.54 -2.27
CA CYS A 69 1.46 15.21 -2.16
C CYS A 69 2.07 16.07 -1.06
N PHE A 70 2.99 15.52 -0.26
CA PHE A 70 3.68 16.20 0.82
C PHE A 70 5.00 15.51 1.15
N GLU A 71 5.87 16.16 1.92
CA GLU A 71 7.11 15.55 2.42
C GLU A 71 6.92 15.04 3.84
N THR A 72 7.62 13.95 4.19
CA THR A 72 7.52 13.28 5.51
C THR A 72 7.75 14.20 6.72
N ASP A 73 8.53 15.27 6.58
CA ASP A 73 8.82 16.25 7.63
C ASP A 73 8.04 17.58 7.50
N GLU A 74 7.22 17.74 6.47
CA GLU A 74 6.38 18.93 6.22
C GLU A 74 4.93 18.56 5.83
N PRO A 75 4.20 17.70 6.58
CA PRO A 75 2.84 17.29 6.23
C PRO A 75 1.81 18.45 6.26
N GLU A 76 2.08 19.52 6.99
CA GLU A 76 1.26 20.74 7.00
C GLU A 76 1.20 21.45 5.64
N ASP A 77 2.24 21.28 4.81
CA ASP A 77 2.42 21.94 3.51
C ASP A 77 1.90 21.09 2.35
N ALA A 78 1.06 20.10 2.64
CA ALA A 78 0.50 19.20 1.64
C ALA A 78 -0.23 19.93 0.50
N ARG A 79 0.23 19.70 -0.72
CA ARG A 79 -0.34 20.25 -1.95
C ARG A 79 -1.39 19.32 -2.53
N THR A 80 -2.45 19.90 -3.09
CA THR A 80 -3.47 19.10 -3.82
C THR A 80 -2.97 18.77 -5.22
N ILE A 81 -3.03 17.49 -5.59
CA ILE A 81 -2.85 17.03 -6.98
C ILE A 81 -4.16 17.23 -7.73
N GLY A 82 -5.26 16.68 -7.21
CA GLY A 82 -6.58 16.81 -7.84
C GLY A 82 -7.62 15.87 -7.24
N ALA A 83 -8.87 16.07 -7.64
CA ALA A 83 -9.93 15.09 -7.37
C ALA A 83 -9.74 13.86 -8.25
N LEU A 84 -10.01 12.68 -7.69
CA LEU A 84 -9.96 11.44 -8.45
C LEU A 84 -10.97 11.46 -9.59
N THR A 85 -10.53 11.09 -10.79
CA THR A 85 -11.38 10.96 -11.99
C THR A 85 -11.23 9.56 -12.60
N GLY A 86 -12.15 9.17 -13.48
CA GLY A 86 -12.07 7.88 -14.20
C GLY A 86 -12.55 6.64 -13.41
N LEU A 87 -13.09 6.83 -12.21
CA LEU A 87 -13.73 5.75 -11.44
C LEU A 87 -14.97 5.21 -12.17
N MET A 88 -15.07 3.88 -12.26
CA MET A 88 -16.12 3.16 -12.98
C MET A 88 -16.93 2.27 -12.01
N GLY A 89 -18.02 2.83 -11.48
CA GLY A 89 -18.91 2.15 -10.53
C GLY A 89 -18.51 2.35 -9.06
N ASP A 90 -17.26 2.76 -8.82
CA ASP A 90 -16.78 3.22 -7.52
C ASP A 90 -16.99 4.73 -7.36
N THR A 91 -17.14 5.18 -6.12
CA THR A 91 -17.29 6.60 -5.77
C THR A 91 -16.06 7.15 -5.07
N ARG A 92 -15.17 6.28 -4.57
CA ARG A 92 -13.89 6.62 -3.95
C ARG A 92 -12.96 5.41 -3.98
N LEU A 93 -11.67 5.65 -3.70
CA LEU A 93 -10.73 4.59 -3.36
C LEU A 93 -10.80 4.29 -1.85
N VAL A 94 -10.48 3.04 -1.49
CA VAL A 94 -10.34 2.58 -0.09
C VAL A 94 -8.88 2.46 0.34
N GLY A 95 -7.95 2.46 -0.60
CA GLY A 95 -6.51 2.44 -0.35
C GLY A 95 -5.72 2.52 -1.66
N ILE A 96 -4.45 2.88 -1.55
CA ILE A 96 -3.50 3.07 -2.64
C ILE A 96 -2.13 2.54 -2.24
N ASP A 97 -1.35 2.05 -3.21
CA ASP A 97 0.06 1.70 -2.99
C ASP A 97 0.82 1.59 -4.33
N TYR A 98 2.14 1.80 -4.31
CA TYR A 98 3.02 1.61 -5.46
C TYR A 98 3.40 0.14 -5.64
N ARG A 99 3.21 -0.38 -6.85
CA ARG A 99 3.67 -1.72 -7.20
C ARG A 99 5.19 -1.70 -7.48
N PRO A 100 6.03 -2.44 -6.73
CA PRO A 100 7.49 -2.47 -6.96
C PRO A 100 7.86 -2.93 -8.36
N ASN A 101 7.10 -3.89 -8.91
CA ASN A 101 7.19 -4.29 -10.30
C ASN A 101 6.50 -3.25 -11.22
N GLY A 102 7.30 -2.36 -11.80
CA GLY A 102 6.86 -1.37 -12.78
C GLY A 102 6.61 0.04 -12.22
N GLY A 103 6.53 0.19 -10.90
CA GLY A 103 6.52 1.49 -10.22
C GLY A 103 5.26 2.33 -10.40
N ALA A 104 4.16 1.73 -10.86
CA ALA A 104 2.89 2.43 -10.99
C ALA A 104 2.14 2.47 -9.64
N LEU A 105 1.45 3.59 -9.38
CA LEU A 105 0.50 3.70 -8.27
C LEU A 105 -0.77 2.93 -8.60
N TYR A 106 -1.18 2.04 -7.70
CA TYR A 106 -2.44 1.30 -7.77
C TYR A 106 -3.39 1.78 -6.69
N GLY A 107 -4.68 1.55 -6.91
CA GLY A 107 -5.69 1.72 -5.87
C GLY A 107 -6.87 0.79 -6.03
N VAL A 108 -7.57 0.57 -4.92
CA VAL A 108 -8.79 -0.25 -4.87
C VAL A 108 -9.98 0.66 -4.60
N GLY A 109 -11.02 0.56 -5.42
CA GLY A 109 -12.26 1.30 -5.26
C GLY A 109 -13.22 0.67 -4.25
N ASN A 110 -14.16 1.46 -3.73
CA ASN A 110 -15.14 1.00 -2.73
C ASN A 110 -16.19 -0.02 -3.23
N ALA A 111 -16.32 -0.20 -4.54
CA ALA A 111 -17.06 -1.28 -5.19
C ALA A 111 -16.14 -2.41 -5.71
N GLY A 112 -14.85 -2.38 -5.33
CA GLY A 112 -13.87 -3.43 -5.60
C GLY A 112 -13.21 -3.36 -6.98
N SER A 113 -13.33 -2.26 -7.73
CA SER A 113 -12.50 -2.12 -8.94
C SER A 113 -11.03 -1.90 -8.54
N VAL A 114 -10.10 -2.44 -9.33
CA VAL A 114 -8.66 -2.18 -9.19
C VAL A 114 -8.24 -1.20 -10.28
N TYR A 115 -7.52 -0.15 -9.89
CA TYR A 115 -7.08 0.93 -10.76
C TYR A 115 -5.57 1.05 -10.78
N THR A 116 -5.01 1.45 -11.92
CA THR A 116 -3.78 2.25 -11.93
C THR A 116 -4.16 3.72 -11.83
N ILE A 117 -3.32 4.52 -11.19
CA ILE A 117 -3.57 5.94 -10.92
C ILE A 117 -2.38 6.74 -11.41
N ASN A 118 -2.64 7.80 -12.16
CA ASN A 118 -1.62 8.80 -12.46
C ASN A 118 -1.56 9.78 -11.28
N ASP A 119 -0.43 9.77 -10.58
CA ASP A 119 -0.11 10.56 -9.39
C ASP A 119 0.20 12.04 -9.68
N ASP A 120 0.26 12.44 -10.95
CA ASP A 120 0.39 13.85 -11.36
C ASP A 120 -0.97 14.52 -11.61
N THR A 121 -1.97 13.74 -12.01
CA THR A 121 -3.28 14.24 -12.48
C THR A 121 -4.48 13.70 -11.69
N ALA A 122 -4.27 12.73 -10.81
CA ALA A 122 -5.32 11.97 -10.11
C ALA A 122 -6.29 11.22 -11.05
N ALA A 123 -5.88 10.93 -12.29
CA ALA A 123 -6.67 10.13 -13.23
C ALA A 123 -6.51 8.62 -12.93
N ALA A 124 -7.62 7.94 -12.67
CA ALA A 124 -7.67 6.50 -12.45
C ALA A 124 -8.10 5.74 -13.72
N THR A 125 -7.43 4.64 -14.01
CA THR A 125 -7.77 3.72 -15.11
C THR A 125 -8.05 2.33 -14.55
N LYS A 126 -9.25 1.80 -14.77
CA LYS A 126 -9.62 0.46 -14.26
C LYS A 126 -8.83 -0.62 -14.99
N VAL A 127 -8.16 -1.46 -14.22
CA VAL A 127 -7.33 -2.58 -14.72
C VAL A 127 -7.80 -3.94 -14.19
N GLY A 128 -8.71 -3.95 -13.21
CA GLY A 128 -9.24 -5.19 -12.65
C GLY A 128 -10.50 -4.99 -11.85
N GLN A 129 -11.04 -6.09 -11.35
CA GLN A 129 -12.22 -6.14 -10.49
C GLN A 129 -12.04 -7.25 -9.48
N LEU A 130 -12.28 -6.95 -8.20
CA LEU A 130 -12.35 -7.97 -7.17
C LEU A 130 -13.58 -8.85 -7.41
N SER A 131 -13.40 -10.18 -7.34
CA SER A 131 -14.51 -11.14 -7.46
C SER A 131 -15.29 -11.34 -6.15
N VAL A 132 -14.80 -10.74 -5.07
CA VAL A 132 -15.38 -10.78 -3.73
C VAL A 132 -15.63 -9.34 -3.28
N ALA A 133 -16.82 -9.07 -2.74
CA ALA A 133 -17.17 -7.76 -2.24
C ALA A 133 -16.31 -7.39 -1.02
N LEU A 134 -15.94 -6.11 -0.93
CA LEU A 134 -15.32 -5.55 0.26
C LEU A 134 -16.32 -5.58 1.42
N ALA A 135 -15.88 -6.08 2.57
CA ALA A 135 -16.66 -6.13 3.79
C ALA A 135 -16.00 -5.24 4.85
N GLY A 136 -16.75 -4.27 5.36
CA GLY A 136 -16.24 -3.30 6.35
C GLY A 136 -16.37 -1.85 5.90
N ALA A 137 -15.86 -0.94 6.72
CA ALA A 137 -15.90 0.50 6.48
C ALA A 137 -14.50 1.10 6.25
N SER A 138 -13.46 0.48 6.82
CA SER A 138 -12.08 0.93 6.77
C SER A 138 -11.17 -0.22 6.33
N PHE A 139 -10.15 0.09 5.52
CA PHE A 139 -9.37 -0.90 4.80
C PHE A 139 -7.88 -0.53 4.78
N GLY A 140 -7.03 -1.54 4.87
CA GLY A 140 -5.61 -1.45 4.52
C GLY A 140 -5.39 -2.08 3.14
N VAL A 141 -4.60 -1.42 2.29
CA VAL A 141 -4.26 -1.90 0.94
C VAL A 141 -2.77 -1.70 0.73
N ASP A 142 -2.07 -2.75 0.31
CA ASP A 142 -0.63 -2.71 0.08
C ASP A 142 -0.21 -3.80 -0.93
N VAL A 143 0.87 -3.59 -1.67
CA VAL A 143 1.41 -4.55 -2.63
C VAL A 143 2.45 -5.42 -1.95
N ASN A 144 2.22 -6.74 -1.97
CA ASN A 144 3.26 -7.69 -1.61
C ASN A 144 4.30 -7.79 -2.76
N PRO A 145 5.56 -7.36 -2.57
CA PRO A 145 6.58 -7.39 -3.62
C PRO A 145 6.90 -8.82 -4.09
N ALA A 146 6.98 -9.77 -3.15
CA ALA A 146 7.36 -11.16 -3.45
C ALA A 146 6.25 -11.94 -4.17
N ALA A 147 4.99 -11.66 -3.86
CA ALA A 147 3.82 -12.32 -4.47
C ALA A 147 3.27 -11.58 -5.69
N ASP A 148 3.74 -10.34 -5.93
CA ASP A 148 3.24 -9.43 -6.97
C ASP A 148 1.71 -9.36 -6.97
N ALA A 149 1.16 -9.01 -5.80
CA ALA A 149 -0.26 -9.01 -5.53
C ALA A 149 -0.64 -7.97 -4.48
N LEU A 150 -1.81 -7.34 -4.65
CA LEU A 150 -2.40 -6.51 -3.60
C LEU A 150 -2.88 -7.38 -2.45
N ARG A 151 -2.60 -6.96 -1.22
CA ARG A 151 -3.30 -7.35 0.00
C ARG A 151 -4.38 -6.31 0.27
N ILE A 152 -5.57 -6.78 0.63
CA ILE A 152 -6.67 -5.92 1.07
C ILE A 152 -7.21 -6.50 2.37
N ILE A 153 -7.10 -5.75 3.47
CA ILE A 153 -7.63 -6.12 4.78
C ILE A 153 -8.69 -5.11 5.24
N SER A 154 -9.50 -5.47 6.23
CA SER A 154 -10.52 -4.56 6.76
C SER A 154 -10.75 -4.64 8.26
N ASP A 155 -11.47 -3.62 8.75
CA ASP A 155 -11.97 -3.51 10.12
C ASP A 155 -12.89 -4.66 10.58
N THR A 156 -13.32 -5.53 9.67
CA THR A 156 -14.11 -6.74 9.99
C THR A 156 -13.28 -8.03 10.04
N GLY A 157 -11.97 -7.92 9.83
CA GLY A 157 -11.05 -9.04 9.74
C GLY A 157 -11.03 -9.71 8.35
N GLN A 158 -11.60 -9.06 7.33
CA GLN A 158 -11.49 -9.53 5.95
C GLN A 158 -10.03 -9.53 5.53
N ASN A 159 -9.63 -10.53 4.75
CA ASN A 159 -8.27 -10.69 4.26
C ASN A 159 -8.31 -11.22 2.83
N LEU A 160 -8.08 -10.34 1.86
CA LEU A 160 -8.11 -10.67 0.43
C LEU A 160 -6.74 -10.47 -0.19
N ARG A 161 -6.50 -11.19 -1.28
CA ARG A 161 -5.35 -10.97 -2.15
C ARG A 161 -5.78 -10.90 -3.61
N PHE A 162 -5.33 -9.88 -4.34
CA PHE A 162 -5.55 -9.74 -5.78
C PHE A 162 -4.23 -9.90 -6.54
N SER A 163 -4.10 -10.96 -7.35
CA SER A 163 -2.90 -11.19 -8.14
C SER A 163 -2.91 -10.33 -9.40
N PHE A 164 -1.84 -9.55 -9.63
CA PHE A 164 -1.73 -8.76 -10.86
C PHE A 164 -1.56 -9.65 -12.10
N ALA A 165 -0.79 -10.73 -11.98
CA ALA A 165 -0.55 -11.65 -13.09
C ALA A 165 -1.82 -12.46 -13.48
N ALA A 166 -2.57 -12.94 -12.49
CA ALA A 166 -3.76 -13.74 -12.75
C ALA A 166 -5.03 -12.90 -12.94
N GLY A 167 -5.07 -11.67 -12.43
CA GLY A 167 -6.25 -10.82 -12.43
C GLY A 167 -7.39 -11.36 -11.56
N THR A 168 -7.08 -12.16 -10.53
CA THR A 168 -8.06 -12.85 -9.70
C THR A 168 -7.92 -12.51 -8.22
N THR A 169 -9.04 -12.56 -7.50
CA THR A 169 -9.09 -12.41 -6.05
C THR A 169 -9.09 -13.76 -5.34
N THR A 170 -8.30 -13.87 -4.28
CA THR A 170 -8.30 -14.99 -3.33
C THR A 170 -8.78 -14.48 -1.98
N VAL A 171 -9.64 -15.25 -1.31
CA VAL A 171 -10.01 -15.03 0.09
C VAL A 171 -9.05 -15.84 0.96
N ASP A 172 -8.26 -15.17 1.77
CA ASP A 172 -7.31 -15.80 2.69
C ASP A 172 -7.98 -16.00 4.07
N GLY A 173 -7.24 -16.57 5.02
CA GLY A 173 -7.72 -16.75 6.40
C GLY A 173 -8.11 -15.43 7.04
N THR A 174 -9.24 -15.42 7.74
CA THR A 174 -9.73 -14.26 8.50
C THR A 174 -8.68 -13.80 9.50
N LEU A 175 -8.55 -12.48 9.65
CA LEU A 175 -7.61 -11.91 10.61
C LEU A 175 -7.98 -12.31 12.03
N THR A 176 -7.02 -12.83 12.79
CA THR A 176 -7.22 -13.28 14.18
C THR A 176 -5.95 -13.04 14.99
N TYR A 177 -6.09 -12.86 16.30
CA TYR A 177 -4.97 -12.89 17.25
C TYR A 177 -4.97 -14.24 18.00
N PRO A 178 -4.21 -15.24 17.54
CA PRO A 178 -4.13 -16.53 18.21
C PRO A 178 -3.75 -16.38 19.70
N PRO A 179 -4.31 -17.22 20.59
CA PRO A 179 -5.15 -18.38 20.29
C PRO A 179 -6.64 -18.04 20.07
N ALA A 180 -7.03 -16.76 20.02
CA ALA A 180 -8.41 -16.39 19.75
C ALA A 180 -8.80 -16.80 18.32
N THR A 181 -10.06 -17.25 18.18
CA THR A 181 -10.65 -17.65 16.89
C THR A 181 -11.69 -16.64 16.39
N THR A 182 -12.03 -15.66 17.21
CA THR A 182 -12.87 -14.53 16.81
C THR A 182 -12.08 -13.62 15.86
N PRO A 183 -12.70 -13.11 14.79
CA PRO A 183 -12.05 -12.15 13.91
C PRO A 183 -11.50 -10.95 14.69
N ALA A 184 -10.28 -10.54 14.37
CA ALA A 184 -9.74 -9.26 14.79
C ALA A 184 -10.52 -8.14 14.09
N THR A 185 -10.92 -7.13 14.85
CA THR A 185 -11.68 -5.98 14.33
C THR A 185 -10.85 -4.71 14.40
N GLY A 186 -10.97 -3.84 13.40
CA GLY A 186 -10.25 -2.57 13.33
C GLY A 186 -8.80 -2.65 12.82
N VAL A 187 -8.42 -3.74 12.16
CA VAL A 187 -7.14 -3.84 11.45
C VAL A 187 -7.27 -3.15 10.09
N THR A 188 -6.74 -1.94 9.98
CA THR A 188 -7.05 -1.01 8.87
C THR A 188 -5.83 -0.34 8.23
N GLY A 189 -4.61 -0.59 8.73
CA GLY A 189 -3.37 -0.28 8.01
C GLY A 189 -2.65 -1.58 7.64
N ALA A 190 -2.02 -1.63 6.48
CA ALA A 190 -1.24 -2.77 5.99
C ALA A 190 0.00 -2.22 5.25
N GLY A 191 1.16 -2.85 5.43
CA GLY A 191 2.41 -2.44 4.79
C GLY A 191 3.40 -3.60 4.73
N TYR A 192 3.88 -3.93 3.53
CA TYR A 192 4.92 -4.94 3.32
C TYR A 192 6.32 -4.32 3.37
N THR A 193 7.26 -5.05 3.98
CA THR A 193 8.68 -4.69 3.91
C THR A 193 9.32 -5.13 2.60
N ASN A 194 10.49 -4.59 2.31
CA ASN A 194 11.40 -5.06 1.26
C ASN A 194 10.78 -4.97 -0.14
N ASN A 195 10.41 -3.76 -0.54
CA ASN A 195 9.88 -3.42 -1.87
C ASN A 195 10.96 -3.49 -2.97
N ASP A 196 11.79 -4.53 -2.95
CA ASP A 196 12.84 -4.83 -3.93
C ASP A 196 12.45 -5.96 -4.88
N SER A 197 13.35 -6.30 -5.81
CA SER A 197 13.14 -7.33 -6.83
C SER A 197 14.07 -8.53 -6.67
N ASP A 198 14.76 -8.66 -5.54
CA ASP A 198 15.68 -9.77 -5.30
C ASP A 198 14.87 -11.04 -4.96
N PRO A 199 14.98 -12.12 -5.76
CA PRO A 199 14.23 -13.35 -5.53
C PRO A 199 14.60 -14.07 -4.23
N ASN A 200 15.69 -13.67 -3.56
CA ASN A 200 16.13 -14.23 -2.28
C ASN A 200 15.65 -13.40 -1.08
N THR A 201 15.03 -12.24 -1.30
CA THR A 201 14.49 -11.41 -0.23
C THR A 201 13.04 -11.78 0.05
N ALA A 202 12.76 -12.19 1.29
CA ALA A 202 11.38 -12.38 1.75
C ALA A 202 10.79 -11.04 2.19
N THR A 203 9.46 -10.94 2.21
CA THR A 203 8.73 -9.79 2.75
C THR A 203 8.00 -10.14 4.05
N THR A 204 7.82 -9.15 4.93
CA THR A 204 7.01 -9.25 6.14
C THR A 204 5.86 -8.27 6.04
N LEU A 205 4.64 -8.73 6.33
CA LEU A 205 3.47 -7.86 6.44
C LEU A 205 3.35 -7.33 7.86
N TYR A 206 3.25 -6.01 7.99
CA TYR A 206 2.85 -5.34 9.21
C TYR A 206 1.47 -4.71 9.04
N ASP A 207 0.68 -4.79 10.09
CA ASP A 207 -0.64 -4.21 10.15
C ASP A 207 -0.76 -3.20 11.29
N VAL A 208 -1.67 -2.25 11.15
CA VAL A 208 -2.08 -1.33 12.21
C VAL A 208 -3.51 -1.65 12.62
N ASP A 209 -3.67 -1.97 13.91
CA ASP A 209 -4.95 -2.21 14.55
C ASP A 209 -5.38 -0.96 15.33
N SER A 210 -6.37 -0.26 14.79
CA SER A 210 -6.96 0.95 15.35
C SER A 210 -7.82 0.69 16.59
N THR A 211 -8.36 -0.51 16.78
CA THR A 211 -9.15 -0.83 17.98
C THR A 211 -8.25 -1.04 19.20
N LEU A 212 -7.08 -1.63 18.96
CA LEU A 212 -6.13 -2.00 20.00
C LEU A 212 -4.94 -1.03 20.11
N ASP A 213 -4.91 0.03 19.31
CA ASP A 213 -3.81 0.99 19.18
C ASP A 213 -2.45 0.30 19.12
N GLN A 214 -2.26 -0.59 18.16
CA GLN A 214 -1.04 -1.38 18.07
C GLN A 214 -0.62 -1.70 16.65
N VAL A 215 0.67 -2.02 16.51
CA VAL A 215 1.22 -2.66 15.31
C VAL A 215 1.26 -4.16 15.55
N ALA A 216 0.98 -4.94 14.52
CA ALA A 216 1.09 -6.39 14.51
C ALA A 216 1.82 -6.88 13.26
N ILE A 217 2.47 -8.02 13.34
CA ILE A 217 2.95 -8.77 12.19
C ILE A 217 1.85 -9.76 11.78
N GLN A 218 1.54 -9.84 10.48
CA GLN A 218 0.65 -10.86 9.94
C GLN A 218 1.47 -12.02 9.34
N SER A 219 1.63 -13.11 10.10
CA SER A 219 2.48 -14.23 9.69
C SER A 219 1.95 -15.60 10.16
N PRO A 220 1.70 -16.54 9.24
CA PRO A 220 1.68 -16.36 7.78
C PRO A 220 0.58 -15.39 7.30
N ALA A 221 0.87 -14.53 6.33
CA ALA A 221 -0.11 -13.58 5.80
C ALA A 221 -1.39 -14.26 5.30
N ASN A 222 -1.26 -15.36 4.56
CA ASN A 222 -2.43 -16.05 4.00
C ASN A 222 -3.28 -16.80 5.05
N SER A 223 -2.76 -17.05 6.26
CA SER A 223 -3.57 -17.62 7.35
C SER A 223 -4.27 -16.57 8.22
N GLY A 224 -3.95 -15.28 8.03
CA GLY A 224 -4.56 -14.17 8.78
C GLY A 224 -4.13 -14.11 10.25
N GLN A 225 -3.04 -14.75 10.64
CA GLN A 225 -2.60 -14.75 12.04
C GLN A 225 -1.80 -13.50 12.36
N LEU A 226 -2.23 -12.77 13.40
CA LEU A 226 -1.62 -11.55 13.87
C LEU A 226 -0.81 -11.78 15.15
N ALA A 227 0.37 -11.19 15.21
CA ALA A 227 1.23 -11.16 16.38
C ALA A 227 1.59 -9.70 16.70
N ALA A 228 1.08 -9.18 17.81
CA ALA A 228 1.33 -7.80 18.22
C ALA A 228 2.83 -7.55 18.45
N THR A 229 3.36 -6.46 17.91
CA THR A 229 4.74 -6.00 18.16
C THR A 229 4.79 -4.98 19.28
N GLY A 230 3.78 -4.12 19.39
CA GLY A 230 3.61 -3.20 20.50
C GLY A 230 2.62 -2.08 20.22
N LYS A 231 2.44 -1.19 21.21
CA LYS A 231 1.42 -0.14 21.19
C LYS A 231 1.87 1.11 20.44
N LEU A 232 0.94 1.76 19.74
CA LEU A 232 1.12 3.07 19.09
C LEU A 232 1.52 4.15 20.10
N GLY A 233 0.96 4.09 21.31
CA GLY A 233 1.15 5.12 22.34
C GLY A 233 0.30 6.37 22.12
N VAL A 234 -0.56 6.34 21.11
CA VAL A 234 -1.61 7.31 20.81
C VAL A 234 -2.91 6.54 20.54
N ASP A 235 -4.05 7.19 20.76
CA ASP A 235 -5.39 6.67 20.47
C ASP A 235 -5.85 7.22 19.12
N THR A 236 -5.95 6.34 18.11
CA THR A 236 -6.35 6.70 16.74
C THR A 236 -7.72 6.11 16.40
N ASN A 237 -8.46 6.78 15.51
CA ASN A 237 -9.64 6.16 14.91
C ASN A 237 -9.27 5.18 13.76
N SER A 238 -10.29 4.60 13.13
CA SER A 238 -10.13 3.61 12.06
C SER A 238 -9.64 4.15 10.71
N ILE A 239 -9.46 5.47 10.57
CA ILE A 239 -8.96 6.12 9.37
C ILE A 239 -7.43 6.15 9.46
N ILE A 240 -6.81 5.16 8.82
CA ILE A 240 -5.36 4.96 8.84
C ILE A 240 -4.87 4.80 7.41
N GLY A 241 -3.84 5.56 7.05
CA GLY A 241 -2.93 5.23 5.96
C GLY A 241 -1.65 4.69 6.58
N PHE A 242 -1.11 3.61 6.04
CA PHE A 242 0.13 3.00 6.51
C PHE A 242 0.91 2.49 5.31
N ASP A 243 2.22 2.72 5.30
CA ASP A 243 3.11 2.26 4.23
C ASP A 243 4.55 2.14 4.80
N ILE A 244 5.35 1.27 4.20
CA ILE A 244 6.75 1.01 4.54
C ILE A 244 7.63 1.28 3.32
N TYR A 245 8.39 2.36 3.40
CA TYR A 245 9.40 2.68 2.41
C TYR A 245 10.63 1.78 2.58
N SER A 246 11.15 1.26 1.46
CA SER A 246 12.38 0.48 1.40
C SER A 246 13.47 1.28 0.71
N THR A 247 14.59 1.54 1.39
CA THR A 247 15.79 2.07 0.75
C THR A 247 16.51 0.93 0.04
N ILE A 248 16.72 1.05 -1.27
CA ILE A 248 17.29 -0.02 -2.11
C ILE A 248 18.70 0.35 -2.54
N ARG A 249 19.67 -0.56 -2.35
CA ARG A 249 21.02 -0.44 -2.92
C ARG A 249 21.39 -1.72 -3.65
N ASN A 250 21.83 -1.58 -4.90
CA ASN A 250 22.19 -2.70 -5.76
C ASN A 250 21.07 -3.75 -5.92
N GLY A 251 19.81 -3.31 -5.91
CA GLY A 251 18.65 -4.19 -6.14
C GLY A 251 18.13 -4.90 -4.88
N THR A 252 18.70 -4.65 -3.71
CA THR A 252 18.26 -5.23 -2.43
C THR A 252 17.96 -4.13 -1.42
N THR A 253 16.95 -4.35 -0.59
CA THR A 253 16.61 -3.46 0.53
C THR A 253 17.73 -3.42 1.57
N VAL A 254 18.10 -2.21 1.99
CA VAL A 254 19.13 -1.98 3.02
C VAL A 254 18.62 -1.22 4.24
N ASP A 255 17.46 -0.57 4.14
CA ASP A 255 16.81 0.12 5.24
C ASP A 255 15.29 0.17 5.04
N LEU A 256 14.55 0.34 6.14
CA LEU A 256 13.09 0.39 6.16
C LEU A 256 12.61 1.56 7.03
N ASP A 257 11.77 2.41 6.45
CA ASP A 257 11.10 3.50 7.15
C ASP A 257 9.58 3.33 7.05
N ALA A 258 8.91 3.17 8.18
CA ALA A 258 7.46 2.98 8.22
C ALA A 258 6.74 4.24 8.68
N PHE A 259 5.64 4.56 8.01
CA PHE A 259 4.88 5.78 8.24
C PHE A 259 3.39 5.52 8.32
N ALA A 260 2.68 6.37 9.05
CA ALA A 260 1.24 6.33 9.11
C ALA A 260 0.61 7.74 9.12
N SER A 261 -0.53 7.89 8.44
CA SER A 261 -1.48 8.95 8.77
C SER A 261 -2.45 8.44 9.84
N LEU A 262 -2.46 9.08 11.00
CA LEU A 262 -3.32 8.72 12.14
C LEU A 262 -4.22 9.90 12.51
N THR A 263 -5.39 9.64 13.11
CA THR A 263 -6.27 10.70 13.61
C THR A 263 -6.36 10.64 15.12
N VAL A 264 -5.69 11.57 15.80
CA VAL A 264 -5.59 11.62 17.27
C VAL A 264 -6.33 12.85 17.79
N GLY A 265 -7.29 12.67 18.70
CA GLY A 265 -8.08 13.78 19.23
C GLY A 265 -8.88 14.55 18.17
N GLY A 266 -9.22 13.90 17.04
CA GLY A 266 -9.93 14.50 15.91
C GLY A 266 -9.05 15.23 14.89
N GLN A 267 -7.74 15.31 15.12
CA GLN A 267 -6.79 15.93 14.18
C GLN A 267 -6.06 14.84 13.37
N SER A 268 -6.08 14.97 12.04
CA SER A 268 -5.28 14.11 11.16
C SER A 268 -3.81 14.57 11.20
N GLY A 269 -2.89 13.63 11.42
CA GLY A 269 -1.46 13.90 11.44
C GLY A 269 -0.65 12.76 10.86
N PHE A 270 0.65 13.03 10.66
CA PHE A 270 1.59 12.10 10.07
C PHE A 270 2.63 11.64 11.09
N TYR A 271 2.97 10.36 11.07
CA TYR A 271 3.74 9.70 12.10
C TYR A 271 4.77 8.75 11.50
N ALA A 272 5.98 8.74 12.07
CA ALA A 272 6.90 7.61 11.90
C ALA A 272 6.49 6.49 12.86
N ILE A 273 6.54 5.25 12.39
CA ILE A 273 6.15 4.06 13.13
C ILE A 273 7.38 3.18 13.37
N THR A 274 7.68 2.88 14.62
CA THR A 274 8.73 1.91 14.96
C THR A 274 8.15 0.49 14.91
N LEU A 275 8.31 -0.22 13.79
CA LEU A 275 7.67 -1.52 13.52
C LEU A 275 7.75 -2.55 14.66
N PHE A 276 8.91 -2.69 15.30
CA PHE A 276 9.15 -3.72 16.33
C PHE A 276 8.69 -3.32 17.74
N THR A 277 8.33 -2.05 17.98
CA THR A 277 7.74 -1.61 19.27
C THR A 277 6.33 -1.07 19.14
N GLY A 278 5.87 -0.86 17.90
CA GLY A 278 4.62 -0.19 17.55
C GLY A 278 4.61 1.32 17.78
N ARG A 279 5.62 1.93 18.40
CA ARG A 279 5.56 3.34 18.81
C ARG A 279 5.38 4.28 17.62
N ALA A 280 4.38 5.16 17.72
CA ALA A 280 4.17 6.27 16.80
C ALA A 280 4.89 7.54 17.31
N LYS A 281 5.70 8.16 16.43
CA LYS A 281 6.34 9.46 16.66
C LYS A 281 5.72 10.46 15.69
N SER A 282 5.07 11.50 16.21
CA SER A 282 4.46 12.54 15.38
C SER A 282 5.55 13.29 14.60
N LEU A 283 5.29 13.49 13.31
CA LEU A 283 6.11 14.28 12.39
C LEU A 283 5.45 15.61 12.01
N GLY A 284 4.14 15.72 12.20
CA GLY A 284 3.38 16.94 11.99
C GLY A 284 1.89 16.66 11.88
N SER A 285 1.12 17.71 11.62
CA SER A 285 -0.34 17.62 11.46
C SER A 285 -0.74 18.14 10.09
N PHE A 286 -1.69 17.45 9.44
CA PHE A 286 -2.27 17.96 8.21
C PHE A 286 -3.17 19.17 8.52
N SER A 287 -3.35 20.05 7.53
CA SER A 287 -4.37 21.09 7.62
C SER A 287 -5.76 20.46 7.86
N SER A 288 -6.68 21.17 8.52
CA SER A 288 -8.03 20.65 8.82
C SER A 288 -8.87 20.29 7.60
N ARG A 289 -8.44 20.68 6.39
CA ARG A 289 -9.08 20.32 5.11
C ARG A 289 -8.60 18.98 4.55
N ASN A 290 -7.47 18.46 5.04
CA ASN A 290 -6.83 17.26 4.56
C ASN A 290 -6.99 16.14 5.59
N GLN A 291 -8.17 15.50 5.60
CA GLN A 291 -8.36 14.25 6.32
C GLN A 291 -7.79 13.10 5.46
N VAL A 292 -6.56 12.68 5.77
CA VAL A 292 -5.86 11.64 5.01
C VAL A 292 -6.33 10.26 5.46
N THR A 293 -6.78 9.45 4.51
CA THR A 293 -7.36 8.11 4.72
C THR A 293 -6.47 6.99 4.19
N GLY A 294 -5.41 7.31 3.45
CA GLY A 294 -4.46 6.37 2.87
C GLY A 294 -3.21 7.12 2.45
N ILE A 295 -2.06 6.43 2.47
CA ILE A 295 -0.78 6.97 2.00
C ILE A 295 -0.10 5.95 1.11
N ALA A 296 0.75 6.42 0.19
CA ALA A 296 1.66 5.60 -0.59
C ALA A 296 2.94 6.40 -0.83
N ILE A 297 4.09 5.78 -0.63
CA ILE A 297 5.40 6.42 -0.73
C ILE A 297 6.02 6.00 -2.07
N PRO A 298 6.29 6.93 -3.00
CA PRO A 298 6.97 6.64 -4.24
C PRO A 298 8.28 5.87 -4.00
N LEU A 299 8.55 4.91 -4.87
CA LEU A 299 9.74 4.07 -4.79
C LEU A 299 11.00 4.82 -5.23
N ASN A 300 12.17 4.37 -4.77
CA ASN A 300 13.50 4.81 -5.24
C ASN A 300 13.78 6.31 -5.10
N GLN A 301 13.50 6.89 -3.93
CA GLN A 301 13.81 8.28 -3.59
C GLN A 301 15.22 8.47 -3.01
N LEU A 302 15.88 7.39 -2.55
CA LEU A 302 17.18 7.39 -1.87
C LEU A 302 18.14 6.34 -2.45
#